data_AF-A0A7H1DWH2-F1
#
_entry.id   AF-A0A7H1DWH2-F1
#
_cell.length_a   1.000
_cell.length_b   1.000
_cell.length_c   1.000
_cell.angle_alpha   90.00
_cell.angle_beta   90.00
_cell.angle_gamma   90.00
#
_symmetry.space_group_name_H-M   'P 1'
#
loop_
_entity.id
_entity.type
_entity.pdbx_description
1 polymer ?
#
loop_
_entity_poly.entity_id
_entity_poly.type
_entity_poly.pdbx_seq_one_letter_code
_entity_poly.pdbx_strand_id
1 'polypeptide(L)'
;MAKTTTKAGSSKSTAAKSSAAKSTAGKTSSRKASSTKTAASTKKSTTSKATSAKTSTKATNKVKPASDAAENLREFLMDGLKDIYWAEKALVKNLPKMAKNATSKKLTQAINKHLEETQNHVTRLEDVFKALGEKAKAEKCDAMDGLLKEAESILEETEPGAVRDAAIIAAAQKVEHYEIASYGTLATYAKHLDEPEAMELLVATLNEEKNCDSDLTELAVSEINLDAK
;
A
#
# COMPACT_ATOMS: atom_id res chain seq x y z
N MET A 1 50.34 14.46 31.37
CA MET A 1 51.34 14.77 30.33
C MET A 1 51.35 13.59 29.36
N ALA A 2 51.38 13.71 28.03
CA ALA A 2 51.17 14.84 27.11
C ALA A 2 50.30 14.34 25.94
N LYS A 3 49.25 15.04 25.49
CA LYS A 3 49.30 16.02 24.38
C LYS A 3 50.18 15.62 23.17
N THR A 4 49.53 15.06 22.15
CA THR A 4 49.83 15.32 20.73
C THR A 4 48.50 15.58 20.02
N THR A 5 48.47 16.46 19.01
CA THR A 5 47.25 16.96 18.36
C THR A 5 47.40 17.05 16.84
N THR A 6 46.32 17.47 16.18
CA THR A 6 46.20 17.81 14.74
C THR A 6 46.01 16.62 13.79
N LYS A 7 45.34 16.77 12.63
CA LYS A 7 44.73 17.97 12.03
C LYS A 7 43.46 17.63 11.24
N ALA A 8 42.50 18.56 11.19
CA ALA A 8 41.38 18.47 10.26
C ALA A 8 41.80 18.87 8.83
N GLY A 9 41.14 18.27 7.82
CA GLY A 9 41.24 18.66 6.42
C GLY A 9 39.83 18.76 5.81
N SER A 10 39.45 19.96 5.37
CA SER A 10 38.20 20.21 4.66
C SER A 10 38.51 20.70 3.26
N SER A 11 37.89 20.08 2.25
CA SER A 11 37.86 20.56 0.87
C SER A 11 36.40 20.77 0.46
N LYS A 12 36.18 21.72 -0.46
CA LYS A 12 34.91 22.44 -0.59
C LYS A 12 34.39 22.38 -2.02
N SER A 13 33.09 22.18 -2.18
CA SER A 13 32.25 22.73 -3.27
C SER A 13 32.73 22.57 -4.73
N THR A 14 31.95 21.84 -5.52
CA THR A 14 31.37 22.39 -6.76
C THR A 14 29.90 21.99 -6.90
N ALA A 15 29.00 22.98 -6.93
CA ALA A 15 27.62 22.79 -7.39
C ALA A 15 27.50 23.36 -8.81
N ALA A 16 26.98 22.56 -9.75
CA ALA A 16 26.87 22.94 -11.16
C ALA A 16 25.42 22.89 -11.64
N LYS A 17 24.93 24.09 -11.99
CA LYS A 17 23.62 24.47 -12.55
C LYS A 17 22.76 23.39 -13.22
N SER A 18 21.47 23.50 -12.91
CA SER A 18 20.35 23.07 -13.75
C SER A 18 20.42 23.58 -15.19
N SER A 19 19.77 22.85 -16.10
CA SER A 19 19.14 23.43 -17.29
C SER A 19 17.71 22.88 -17.41
N ALA A 20 16.76 23.76 -17.70
CA ALA A 20 15.35 23.40 -17.89
C ALA A 20 14.94 23.82 -19.30
N ALA A 21 14.65 22.84 -20.16
CA ALA A 21 14.18 23.09 -21.52
C ALA A 21 12.66 23.30 -21.51
N LYS A 22 12.20 24.43 -22.06
CA LYS A 22 10.79 24.82 -22.13
C LYS A 22 10.41 25.18 -23.57
N SER A 23 9.68 24.30 -24.23
CA SER A 23 9.09 24.51 -25.57
C SER A 23 7.56 24.35 -25.48
N THR A 24 6.83 25.45 -25.26
CA THR A 24 6.17 26.27 -26.31
C THR A 24 4.91 25.63 -26.88
N ALA A 25 3.75 26.14 -26.45
CA ALA A 25 2.46 25.80 -27.03
C ALA A 25 2.25 26.48 -28.39
N GLY A 26 1.73 25.75 -29.38
CA GLY A 26 1.24 26.32 -30.65
C GLY A 26 -0.22 26.76 -30.55
N LYS A 27 -0.56 27.97 -31.02
CA LYS A 27 -1.95 28.49 -31.02
C LYS A 27 -2.23 29.35 -32.26
N THR A 28 -2.88 28.77 -33.27
CA THR A 28 -3.41 29.45 -34.47
C THR A 28 -4.45 28.55 -35.18
N SER A 29 -5.49 29.05 -35.87
CA SER A 29 -6.15 30.36 -35.81
C SER A 29 -7.49 30.43 -36.59
N SER A 30 -8.53 30.98 -35.96
CA SER A 30 -9.59 31.84 -36.56
C SER A 30 -10.70 31.28 -37.49
N ARG A 31 -11.73 32.14 -37.66
CA ARG A 31 -12.83 32.19 -38.68
C ARG A 31 -14.07 31.32 -38.35
N LYS A 32 -15.31 31.84 -38.45
CA LYS A 32 -15.80 33.21 -38.80
C LYS A 32 -17.21 33.45 -38.17
N ALA A 33 -17.60 34.73 -38.00
CA ALA A 33 -19.00 35.15 -37.72
C ALA A 33 -19.95 34.82 -38.91
N SER A 34 -21.28 34.93 -38.88
CA SER A 34 -22.22 35.83 -38.14
C SER A 34 -23.66 35.19 -38.18
N SER A 35 -24.81 35.68 -37.70
CA SER A 35 -25.34 37.01 -37.33
C SER A 35 -26.52 36.93 -36.33
N THR A 36 -27.01 38.08 -35.83
CA THR A 36 -28.23 38.27 -35.01
C THR A 36 -29.53 38.39 -35.83
N LYS A 37 -30.69 38.02 -35.21
CA LYS A 37 -31.89 38.88 -35.16
C LYS A 37 -32.95 38.42 -34.13
N THR A 38 -33.86 39.34 -33.80
CA THR A 38 -34.85 39.29 -32.71
C THR A 38 -36.29 39.24 -33.25
N ALA A 39 -37.21 38.56 -32.54
CA ALA A 39 -38.67 38.81 -32.52
C ALA A 39 -39.33 37.99 -31.39
N ALA A 40 -40.57 38.30 -30.99
CA ALA A 40 -41.25 37.66 -29.86
C ALA A 40 -42.77 37.44 -30.07
N SER A 41 -43.32 36.50 -29.29
CA SER A 41 -44.74 36.31 -28.94
C SER A 41 -45.75 35.88 -30.03
N THR A 42 -46.50 34.80 -29.76
CA THR A 42 -47.99 34.82 -29.66
C THR A 42 -48.50 33.48 -29.08
N LYS A 43 -49.57 33.52 -28.26
CA LYS A 43 -50.25 32.33 -27.71
C LYS A 43 -51.14 31.62 -28.74
N LYS A 44 -51.21 30.29 -28.68
CA LYS A 44 -52.48 29.54 -28.80
C LYS A 44 -52.40 28.20 -28.06
N SER A 45 -53.52 27.76 -27.49
CA SER A 45 -53.66 26.48 -26.79
C SER A 45 -54.28 25.40 -27.67
N THR A 46 -53.76 24.18 -27.61
CA THR A 46 -54.43 22.95 -28.04
C THR A 46 -54.20 21.86 -26.99
N THR A 47 -55.27 21.18 -26.59
CA THR A 47 -55.20 20.05 -25.64
C THR A 47 -54.72 18.78 -26.34
N SER A 48 -53.63 18.18 -25.87
CA SER A 48 -53.16 16.86 -26.33
C SER A 48 -53.09 15.87 -25.17
N LYS A 49 -53.66 14.68 -25.42
CA LYS A 49 -53.91 13.58 -24.47
C LYS A 49 -52.61 13.04 -23.85
N ALA A 50 -52.73 12.46 -22.64
CA ALA A 50 -51.58 12.02 -21.85
C ALA A 50 -50.73 10.94 -22.54
N THR A 51 -49.41 11.13 -22.48
CA THR A 51 -48.43 10.05 -22.41
C THR A 51 -47.75 10.14 -21.04
N SER A 52 -47.86 9.09 -20.23
CA SER A 52 -47.10 9.01 -18.99
C SER A 52 -45.62 8.88 -19.36
N ALA A 53 -44.83 9.90 -19.04
CA ALA A 53 -43.38 9.84 -19.19
C ALA A 53 -42.85 8.80 -18.20
N LYS A 54 -42.74 7.55 -18.64
CA LYS A 54 -42.15 6.45 -17.88
C LYS A 54 -40.66 6.72 -17.72
N THR A 55 -40.32 7.50 -16.69
CA THR A 55 -38.95 7.86 -16.32
C THR A 55 -38.12 6.59 -16.26
N SER A 56 -37.26 6.40 -17.26
CA SER A 56 -36.30 5.31 -17.31
C SER A 56 -35.23 5.60 -16.27
N THR A 57 -35.50 5.18 -15.03
CA THR A 57 -34.50 5.12 -13.96
C THR A 57 -33.32 4.31 -14.49
N LYS A 58 -32.26 5.02 -14.85
CA LYS A 58 -31.07 4.45 -15.49
C LYS A 58 -30.42 3.50 -14.49
N ALA A 59 -30.70 2.21 -14.63
CA ALA A 59 -30.24 1.18 -13.71
C ALA A 59 -28.72 1.29 -13.55
N THR A 60 -28.29 1.65 -12.35
CA THR A 60 -26.87 1.69 -12.03
C THR A 60 -26.40 0.27 -11.79
N ASN A 61 -25.54 -0.26 -12.66
CA ASN A 61 -24.90 -1.57 -12.50
C ASN A 61 -23.84 -1.56 -11.36
N LYS A 62 -24.18 -0.93 -10.24
CA LYS A 62 -23.41 -0.94 -9.00
C LYS A 62 -23.77 -2.18 -8.20
N VAL A 63 -22.78 -2.80 -7.59
CA VAL A 63 -22.98 -3.88 -6.60
C VAL A 63 -23.79 -3.31 -5.43
N LYS A 64 -24.76 -4.07 -4.91
CA LYS A 64 -25.48 -3.71 -3.70
C LYS A 64 -24.55 -3.95 -2.49
N PRO A 65 -24.43 -3.02 -1.53
CA PRO A 65 -23.65 -3.26 -0.31
C PRO A 65 -24.19 -4.46 0.48
N ALA A 66 -23.28 -5.08 1.25
CA ALA A 66 -23.61 -6.06 2.26
C ALA A 66 -24.34 -5.41 3.46
N SER A 67 -24.79 -6.21 4.43
CA SER A 67 -25.51 -5.74 5.62
C SER A 67 -24.64 -5.03 6.66
N ASP A 68 -23.33 -5.12 6.48
CA ASP A 68 -22.23 -4.78 7.37
C ASP A 68 -21.16 -3.93 6.66
N ALA A 69 -21.46 -3.42 5.46
CA ALA A 69 -20.55 -2.59 4.69
C ALA A 69 -20.44 -1.17 5.28
N ALA A 70 -19.20 -0.70 5.49
CA ALA A 70 -18.88 0.64 5.97
C ALA A 70 -19.63 1.76 5.23
N GLU A 71 -20.29 2.65 5.97
CA GLU A 71 -21.01 3.82 5.45
C GLU A 71 -20.09 5.05 5.32
N ASN A 72 -18.95 5.07 6.03
CA ASN A 72 -18.01 6.19 6.04
C ASN A 72 -16.52 5.77 6.16
N LEU A 73 -15.62 6.76 6.04
CA LEU A 73 -14.17 6.53 6.02
C LEU A 73 -13.60 6.04 7.36
N ARG A 74 -14.19 6.38 8.51
CA ARG A 74 -13.72 5.87 9.82
C ARG A 74 -14.05 4.39 9.96
N GLU A 75 -15.25 3.97 9.57
CA GLU A 75 -15.60 2.55 9.52
C GLU A 75 -14.68 1.76 8.59
N PHE A 76 -14.41 2.27 7.38
CA PHE A 76 -13.51 1.59 6.44
C PHE A 76 -12.04 1.56 6.92
N LEU A 77 -11.56 2.60 7.63
CA LEU A 77 -10.29 2.55 8.36
C LEU A 77 -10.32 1.46 9.45
N MET A 78 -11.39 1.40 10.24
CA MET A 78 -11.51 0.39 11.29
C MET A 78 -11.57 -1.03 10.74
N ASP A 79 -12.19 -1.26 9.58
CA ASP A 79 -12.20 -2.58 8.92
C ASP A 79 -10.79 -2.98 8.48
N GLY A 80 -10.09 -2.11 7.75
CA GLY A 80 -8.71 -2.37 7.32
C GLY A 80 -7.72 -2.53 8.48
N LEU A 81 -7.94 -1.87 9.62
CA LEU A 81 -7.16 -2.07 10.85
C LEU A 81 -7.36 -3.46 11.46
N LYS A 82 -8.57 -4.04 11.39
CA LYS A 82 -8.82 -5.40 11.89
C LYS A 82 -8.21 -6.46 10.97
N ASP A 83 -8.22 -6.22 9.66
CA ASP A 83 -7.63 -7.09 8.65
C ASP A 83 -6.10 -7.14 8.79
N ILE A 84 -5.42 -5.99 8.86
CA ILE A 84 -3.95 -5.97 9.01
C ILE A 84 -3.52 -6.53 10.38
N TYR A 85 -4.27 -6.24 11.45
CA TYR A 85 -4.03 -6.85 12.77
C TYR A 85 -4.26 -8.36 12.80
N TRP A 86 -5.04 -8.93 11.89
CA TRP A 86 -5.09 -10.38 11.68
C TRP A 86 -3.90 -10.89 10.87
N ALA A 87 -3.51 -10.17 9.80
CA ALA A 87 -2.41 -10.52 8.91
C ALA A 87 -1.09 -10.66 9.67
N GLU A 88 -0.72 -9.63 10.42
CA GLU A 88 0.41 -9.59 11.37
C GLU A 88 0.39 -10.79 12.33
N LYS A 89 -0.77 -11.08 12.93
CA LYS A 89 -0.95 -12.21 13.87
C LYS A 89 -1.04 -13.57 13.18
N ALA A 90 -1.05 -13.61 11.85
CA ALA A 90 -0.84 -14.81 11.05
C ALA A 90 0.64 -14.94 10.64
N LEU A 91 1.32 -13.84 10.31
CA LEU A 91 2.75 -13.79 10.01
C LEU A 91 3.61 -14.23 11.19
N VAL A 92 3.37 -13.73 12.40
CA VAL A 92 4.07 -14.16 13.63
C VAL A 92 4.05 -15.69 13.83
N LYS A 93 3.03 -16.39 13.29
CA LYS A 93 2.92 -17.86 13.35
C LYS A 93 3.60 -18.58 12.19
N ASN A 94 3.72 -17.94 11.03
CA ASN A 94 4.18 -18.56 9.77
C ASN A 94 5.64 -18.25 9.43
N LEU A 95 6.16 -17.07 9.79
CA LEU A 95 7.58 -16.72 9.61
C LEU A 95 8.54 -17.77 10.23
N PRO A 96 8.27 -18.36 11.41
CA PRO A 96 9.08 -19.50 11.91
C PRO A 96 9.10 -20.73 11.00
N LYS A 97 8.03 -21.00 10.23
CA LYS A 97 7.99 -22.08 9.24
C LYS A 97 8.91 -21.76 8.05
N MET A 98 8.92 -20.51 7.59
CA MET A 98 9.77 -20.05 6.49
C MET A 98 11.25 -20.04 6.90
N ALA A 99 11.59 -19.42 8.04
CA ALA A 99 12.95 -19.37 8.58
C ALA A 99 13.58 -20.78 8.76
N LYS A 100 12.76 -21.77 9.13
CA LYS A 100 13.16 -23.18 9.29
C LYS A 100 13.39 -23.92 7.96
N ASN A 101 12.74 -23.49 6.88
CA ASN A 101 12.85 -24.15 5.57
C ASN A 101 13.82 -23.46 4.60
N ALA A 102 14.28 -22.25 4.94
CA ALA A 102 15.39 -21.59 4.26
C ALA A 102 16.73 -22.31 4.53
N THR A 103 17.63 -22.30 3.56
CA THR A 103 18.99 -22.89 3.66
C THR A 103 20.08 -21.83 3.77
N SER A 104 19.89 -20.65 3.18
CA SER A 104 20.73 -19.49 3.40
C SER A 104 20.61 -18.96 4.82
N LYS A 105 21.75 -18.89 5.51
CA LYS A 105 21.84 -18.28 6.85
C LYS A 105 21.42 -16.81 6.87
N LYS A 106 21.66 -16.07 5.77
CA LYS A 106 21.23 -14.67 5.68
C LYS A 106 19.71 -14.57 5.60
N LEU A 107 19.09 -15.44 4.79
CA LEU A 107 17.62 -15.48 4.66
C LEU A 107 16.95 -15.89 5.98
N THR A 108 17.44 -16.92 6.66
CA THR A 108 16.99 -17.27 8.01
C THR A 108 17.15 -16.10 9.00
N GLN A 109 18.24 -15.33 8.92
CA GLN A 109 18.45 -14.14 9.76
C GLN A 109 17.46 -13.01 9.44
N ALA A 110 17.21 -12.72 8.17
CA ALA A 110 16.25 -11.69 7.76
C ALA A 110 14.81 -12.04 8.15
N ILE A 111 14.37 -13.29 7.95
CA ILE A 111 13.03 -13.74 8.36
C ILE A 111 12.86 -13.70 9.89
N ASN A 112 13.92 -14.00 10.66
CA ASN A 112 13.89 -13.89 12.12
C ASN A 112 13.90 -12.43 12.60
N LYS A 113 14.65 -11.54 11.95
CA LYS A 113 14.62 -10.08 12.18
C LYS A 113 13.21 -9.55 11.93
N HIS A 114 12.63 -9.83 10.76
CA HIS A 114 11.28 -9.39 10.42
C HIS A 114 10.26 -9.97 11.41
N LEU A 115 10.37 -11.24 11.84
CA LEU A 115 9.52 -11.81 12.90
C LEU A 115 9.59 -11.05 14.25
N GLU A 116 10.73 -10.45 14.60
CA GLU A 116 10.84 -9.55 15.76
C GLU A 116 10.17 -8.18 15.46
N GLU A 117 10.29 -7.68 14.24
CA GLU A 117 9.59 -6.47 13.74
C GLU A 117 8.06 -6.68 13.75
N THR A 118 7.51 -7.70 13.07
CA THR A 118 6.08 -8.12 13.08
C THR A 118 5.49 -8.22 14.51
N GLN A 119 6.24 -8.73 15.48
CA GLN A 119 5.77 -8.80 16.88
C GLN A 119 5.59 -7.41 17.52
N ASN A 120 6.48 -6.47 17.19
CA ASN A 120 6.31 -5.07 17.57
C ASN A 120 5.16 -4.41 16.78
N HIS A 121 4.93 -4.79 15.52
CA HIS A 121 3.84 -4.24 14.70
C HIS A 121 2.46 -4.64 15.25
N VAL A 122 2.28 -5.89 15.69
CA VAL A 122 1.08 -6.34 16.43
C VAL A 122 0.80 -5.45 17.64
N THR A 123 1.83 -5.10 18.41
CA THR A 123 1.69 -4.23 19.60
C THR A 123 1.43 -2.77 19.19
N ARG A 124 2.09 -2.29 18.13
CA ARG A 124 1.89 -0.93 17.60
C ARG A 124 0.47 -0.73 17.07
N LEU A 125 -0.13 -1.75 16.46
CA LEU A 125 -1.54 -1.75 16.07
C LEU A 125 -2.48 -1.71 17.30
N GLU A 126 -2.15 -2.40 18.40
CA GLU A 126 -2.92 -2.30 19.65
C GLU A 126 -2.92 -0.87 20.23
N ASP A 127 -1.79 -0.15 20.10
CA ASP A 127 -1.71 1.29 20.38
C ASP A 127 -2.49 2.16 19.37
N VAL A 128 -2.52 1.81 18.07
CA VAL A 128 -3.36 2.49 17.06
C VAL A 128 -4.86 2.36 17.39
N PHE A 129 -5.33 1.14 17.70
CA PHE A 129 -6.73 0.92 18.14
C PHE A 129 -7.07 1.78 19.37
N LYS A 130 -6.17 1.80 20.35
CA LYS A 130 -6.29 2.56 21.60
C LYS A 130 -6.32 4.08 21.36
N ALA A 131 -5.47 4.61 20.46
CA ALA A 131 -5.46 6.02 20.08
C ALA A 131 -6.81 6.45 19.46
N LEU A 132 -7.39 5.59 18.61
CA LEU A 132 -8.72 5.79 18.01
C LEU A 132 -9.89 5.58 18.99
N GLY A 133 -9.62 5.24 20.26
CA GLY A 133 -10.62 4.98 21.30
C GLY A 133 -11.30 3.60 21.22
N GLU A 134 -10.78 2.69 20.40
CA GLU A 134 -11.36 1.40 20.06
C GLU A 134 -10.65 0.23 20.76
N LYS A 135 -11.25 -0.97 20.70
CA LYS A 135 -10.59 -2.21 21.15
C LYS A 135 -10.02 -2.96 19.95
N ALA A 136 -8.77 -3.40 20.07
CA ALA A 136 -8.14 -4.26 19.07
C ALA A 136 -8.96 -5.54 18.84
N LYS A 137 -9.41 -5.73 17.60
CA LYS A 137 -10.13 -6.90 17.11
C LYS A 137 -9.45 -7.34 15.81
N ALA A 138 -9.19 -8.63 15.66
CA ALA A 138 -8.75 -9.21 14.40
C ALA A 138 -9.98 -9.66 13.57
N GLU A 139 -9.98 -9.39 12.28
CA GLU A 139 -10.96 -9.84 11.28
C GLU A 139 -10.19 -10.60 10.19
N LYS A 140 -10.73 -11.67 9.62
CA LYS A 140 -9.91 -12.56 8.78
C LYS A 140 -9.58 -11.91 7.43
N CYS A 141 -8.34 -11.45 7.31
CA CYS A 141 -7.78 -11.00 6.03
C CYS A 141 -7.63 -12.19 5.06
N ASP A 142 -8.58 -12.35 4.14
CA ASP A 142 -8.54 -13.37 3.08
C ASP A 142 -7.37 -13.17 2.09
N ALA A 143 -6.86 -11.94 1.94
CA ALA A 143 -5.70 -11.66 1.10
C ALA A 143 -4.40 -12.25 1.70
N MET A 144 -4.13 -11.99 2.98
CA MET A 144 -2.96 -12.56 3.67
C MET A 144 -3.11 -14.08 3.83
N ASP A 145 -4.31 -14.59 4.12
CA ASP A 145 -4.60 -16.03 4.13
C ASP A 145 -4.40 -16.70 2.76
N GLY A 146 -4.45 -15.94 1.67
CA GLY A 146 -4.05 -16.39 0.32
C GLY A 146 -2.53 -16.41 0.13
N LEU A 147 -1.87 -15.30 0.46
CA LEU A 147 -0.40 -15.16 0.33
C LEU A 147 0.36 -16.17 1.19
N LEU A 148 -0.11 -16.41 2.42
CA LEU A 148 0.48 -17.40 3.32
C LEU A 148 0.35 -18.83 2.76
N LYS A 149 -0.74 -19.18 2.09
CA LYS A 149 -0.88 -20.50 1.44
C LYS A 149 0.03 -20.62 0.23
N GLU A 150 0.20 -19.56 -0.56
CA GLU A 150 1.20 -19.54 -1.62
C GLU A 150 2.62 -19.78 -1.05
N ALA A 151 2.96 -19.08 0.04
CA ALA A 151 4.21 -19.25 0.77
C ALA A 151 4.37 -20.66 1.39
N GLU A 152 3.29 -21.35 1.73
CA GLU A 152 3.34 -22.76 2.15
C GLU A 152 3.53 -23.71 0.95
N SER A 153 2.81 -23.51 -0.16
CA SER A 153 2.88 -24.36 -1.36
C SER A 153 4.27 -24.36 -2.01
N ILE A 154 4.96 -23.22 -2.06
CA ILE A 154 6.34 -23.19 -2.60
C ILE A 154 7.32 -24.09 -1.84
N LEU A 155 7.06 -24.43 -0.57
CA LEU A 155 7.89 -25.36 0.21
C LEU A 155 7.67 -26.83 -0.17
N GLU A 156 6.56 -27.13 -0.84
CA GLU A 156 6.22 -28.45 -1.39
C GLU A 156 6.60 -28.53 -2.88
N GLU A 157 6.57 -27.40 -3.59
CA GLU A 157 6.92 -27.28 -5.02
C GLU A 157 8.45 -27.13 -5.29
N THR A 158 9.26 -26.82 -4.27
CA THR A 158 10.73 -26.62 -4.42
C THR A 158 11.56 -27.47 -3.47
N GLU A 159 12.66 -28.05 -3.96
CA GLU A 159 13.62 -28.81 -3.13
C GLU A 159 14.48 -27.88 -2.24
N PRO A 160 14.90 -28.31 -1.03
CA PRO A 160 15.72 -27.49 -0.13
C PRO A 160 17.05 -27.05 -0.78
N GLY A 161 17.26 -25.75 -0.86
CA GLY A 161 18.46 -25.14 -1.46
C GLY A 161 18.16 -23.78 -2.06
N ALA A 162 19.07 -23.28 -2.91
CA ALA A 162 18.98 -21.94 -3.51
C ALA A 162 17.66 -21.66 -4.27
N VAL A 163 17.05 -22.68 -4.90
CA VAL A 163 15.75 -22.53 -5.59
C VAL A 163 14.62 -22.28 -4.59
N ARG A 164 14.58 -23.00 -3.47
CA ARG A 164 13.63 -22.76 -2.39
C ARG A 164 13.88 -21.43 -1.70
N ASP A 165 15.14 -21.05 -1.48
CA ASP A 165 15.48 -19.76 -0.88
C ASP A 165 15.03 -18.59 -1.77
N ALA A 166 15.23 -18.69 -3.09
CA ALA A 166 14.70 -17.73 -4.06
C ALA A 166 13.16 -17.67 -4.05
N ALA A 167 12.48 -18.80 -3.93
CA ALA A 167 11.03 -18.87 -3.82
C ALA A 167 10.51 -18.25 -2.51
N ILE A 168 11.17 -18.53 -1.37
CA ILE A 168 10.84 -17.95 -0.06
C ILE A 168 11.00 -16.42 -0.09
N ILE A 169 12.06 -15.89 -0.70
CA ILE A 169 12.23 -14.45 -0.91
C ILE A 169 11.09 -13.89 -1.77
N ALA A 170 10.79 -14.53 -2.90
CA ALA A 170 9.71 -14.09 -3.80
C ALA A 170 8.30 -14.14 -3.17
N ALA A 171 8.06 -15.06 -2.22
CA ALA A 171 6.81 -15.10 -1.45
C ALA A 171 6.79 -14.04 -0.34
N ALA A 172 7.92 -13.83 0.37
CA ALA A 172 8.06 -12.78 1.37
C ALA A 172 7.82 -11.38 0.76
N GLN A 173 8.44 -11.06 -0.39
CA GLN A 173 8.21 -9.77 -1.04
C GLN A 173 6.74 -9.52 -1.44
N LYS A 174 5.95 -10.57 -1.71
CA LYS A 174 4.50 -10.42 -1.95
C LYS A 174 3.72 -10.06 -0.68
N VAL A 175 4.17 -10.56 0.48
CA VAL A 175 3.67 -10.15 1.81
C VAL A 175 4.02 -8.69 2.05
N GLU A 176 5.31 -8.31 1.94
CA GLU A 176 5.75 -6.91 2.12
C GLU A 176 4.96 -5.95 1.22
N HIS A 177 4.80 -6.28 -0.07
CA HIS A 177 4.06 -5.45 -1.01
C HIS A 177 2.56 -5.29 -0.65
N TYR A 178 1.93 -6.29 -0.03
CA TYR A 178 0.57 -6.17 0.50
C TYR A 178 0.52 -5.27 1.74
N GLU A 179 1.50 -5.36 2.63
CA GLU A 179 1.52 -4.60 3.89
C GLU A 179 1.94 -3.15 3.66
N ILE A 180 2.90 -2.88 2.78
CA ILE A 180 3.24 -1.53 2.28
C ILE A 180 2.00 -0.84 1.66
N ALA A 181 1.19 -1.58 0.89
CA ALA A 181 -0.05 -1.04 0.31
C ALA A 181 -1.12 -0.78 1.39
N SER A 182 -1.27 -1.70 2.34
CA SER A 182 -2.23 -1.60 3.46
C SER A 182 -1.87 -0.43 4.39
N TYR A 183 -0.68 -0.42 4.98
CA TYR A 183 -0.23 0.65 5.88
C TYR A 183 -0.17 2.01 5.20
N GLY A 184 0.25 2.09 3.92
CA GLY A 184 0.21 3.32 3.13
C GLY A 184 -1.21 3.88 2.96
N THR A 185 -2.19 3.01 2.81
CA THR A 185 -3.61 3.37 2.73
C THR A 185 -4.17 3.79 4.09
N LEU A 186 -3.94 2.99 5.13
CA LEU A 186 -4.46 3.23 6.49
C LEU A 186 -3.89 4.52 7.10
N ALA A 187 -2.59 4.77 6.97
CA ALA A 187 -1.98 6.04 7.40
C ALA A 187 -2.56 7.25 6.67
N THR A 188 -2.86 7.11 5.37
CA THR A 188 -3.52 8.16 4.58
C THR A 188 -4.96 8.41 5.04
N TYR A 189 -5.68 7.38 5.46
CA TYR A 189 -7.05 7.52 6.00
C TYR A 189 -7.07 8.12 7.41
N ALA A 190 -6.19 7.68 8.31
CA ALA A 190 -6.03 8.29 9.64
C ALA A 190 -5.72 9.80 9.52
N LYS A 191 -4.83 10.18 8.60
CA LYS A 191 -4.54 11.58 8.27
C LYS A 191 -5.75 12.35 7.75
N HIS A 192 -6.64 11.72 6.98
CA HIS A 192 -7.86 12.35 6.47
C HIS A 192 -9.02 12.41 7.46
N LEU A 193 -8.88 11.77 8.62
CA LEU A 193 -9.82 11.80 9.74
C LEU A 193 -9.32 12.69 10.90
N ASP A 194 -8.22 13.41 10.70
CA ASP A 194 -7.51 14.21 11.71
C ASP A 194 -7.05 13.39 12.94
N GLU A 195 -6.61 12.15 12.71
CA GLU A 195 -6.11 11.19 13.72
C GLU A 195 -4.55 11.07 13.66
N PRO A 196 -3.77 12.05 14.16
CA PRO A 196 -2.33 12.13 13.93
C PRO A 196 -1.52 11.03 14.65
N GLU A 197 -1.91 10.62 15.87
CA GLU A 197 -1.21 9.58 16.62
C GLU A 197 -1.30 8.23 15.92
N ALA A 198 -2.50 7.86 15.46
CA ALA A 198 -2.72 6.68 14.61
C ALA A 198 -1.93 6.77 13.29
N MET A 199 -1.92 7.93 12.63
CA MET A 199 -1.13 8.14 11.41
C MET A 199 0.37 7.92 11.64
N GLU A 200 0.96 8.49 12.69
CA GLU A 200 2.40 8.38 12.96
C GLU A 200 2.82 6.94 13.29
N LEU A 201 2.01 6.21 14.07
CA LEU A 201 2.21 4.80 14.35
C LEU A 201 2.14 3.92 13.09
N LEU A 202 1.15 4.16 12.21
CA LEU A 202 1.01 3.43 10.93
C LEU A 202 2.14 3.78 9.94
N VAL A 203 2.66 5.01 9.98
CA VAL A 203 3.84 5.42 9.18
C VAL A 203 5.13 4.78 9.70
N ALA A 204 5.25 4.49 11.00
CA ALA A 204 6.40 3.77 11.54
C ALA A 204 6.48 2.36 10.92
N THR A 205 5.40 1.56 11.03
CA THR A 205 5.36 0.22 10.42
C THR A 205 5.60 0.27 8.91
N LEU A 206 4.93 1.19 8.20
CA LEU A 206 5.09 1.39 6.75
C LEU A 206 6.54 1.64 6.30
N ASN A 207 7.42 2.12 7.17
CA ASN A 207 8.83 2.32 6.85
C ASN A 207 9.69 1.11 7.20
N GLU A 208 9.28 0.29 8.18
CA GLU A 208 9.92 -0.98 8.52
C GLU A 208 9.69 -2.01 7.40
N GLU A 209 8.47 -2.17 6.87
CA GLU A 209 8.21 -3.12 5.75
C GLU A 209 8.95 -2.73 4.46
N LYS A 210 9.10 -1.43 4.18
CA LYS A 210 9.90 -0.95 3.03
C LYS A 210 11.39 -1.26 3.20
N ASN A 211 11.88 -1.30 4.43
CA ASN A 211 13.25 -1.72 4.70
C ASN A 211 13.35 -3.25 4.55
N CYS A 212 12.34 -4.01 4.97
CA CYS A 212 12.29 -5.46 4.78
C CYS A 212 12.26 -5.86 3.29
N ASP A 213 11.41 -5.25 2.45
CA ASP A 213 11.41 -5.47 0.99
C ASP A 213 12.74 -5.08 0.33
N SER A 214 13.40 -4.03 0.83
CA SER A 214 14.74 -3.64 0.38
C SER A 214 15.81 -4.67 0.79
N ASP A 215 15.81 -5.12 2.04
CA ASP A 215 16.69 -6.19 2.55
C ASP A 215 16.48 -7.49 1.75
N LEU A 216 15.22 -7.87 1.48
CA LEU A 216 14.84 -9.02 0.66
C LEU A 216 15.27 -8.88 -0.80
N THR A 217 15.19 -7.67 -1.37
CA THR A 217 15.71 -7.39 -2.72
C THR A 217 17.24 -7.54 -2.79
N GLU A 218 17.98 -7.08 -1.77
CA GLU A 218 19.43 -7.29 -1.69
C GLU A 218 19.79 -8.78 -1.49
N LEU A 219 18.97 -9.54 -0.76
CA LEU A 219 19.10 -11.00 -0.66
C LEU A 219 18.79 -11.71 -1.99
N ALA A 220 17.75 -11.31 -2.74
CA ALA A 220 17.47 -11.84 -4.06
C ALA A 220 18.66 -11.65 -5.01
N VAL A 221 19.29 -10.47 -4.99
CA VAL A 221 20.47 -10.17 -5.84
C VAL A 221 21.74 -10.91 -5.38
N SER A 222 21.90 -11.19 -4.07
CA SER A 222 23.14 -11.75 -3.52
C SER A 222 23.13 -13.25 -3.21
N GLU A 223 21.96 -13.88 -3.08
CA GLU A 223 21.80 -15.32 -2.78
C GLU A 223 21.29 -16.14 -3.99
N ILE A 224 20.67 -15.53 -5.00
CA ILE A 224 20.32 -16.22 -6.26
C ILE A 224 21.59 -16.44 -7.08
N ASN A 225 22.31 -17.50 -6.77
CA ASN A 225 23.52 -17.88 -7.50
C ASN A 225 23.18 -18.23 -8.95
N LEU A 226 23.92 -17.64 -9.90
CA LEU A 226 23.64 -17.74 -11.33
C LEU A 226 23.91 -19.14 -11.93
N ASP A 227 24.52 -20.03 -11.15
CA ASP A 227 24.73 -21.45 -11.47
C ASP A 227 23.44 -22.28 -11.47
N ALA A 228 22.29 -21.70 -11.09
CA ALA A 228 20.96 -22.31 -11.19
C ALA A 228 20.34 -22.16 -12.61
N LYS A 229 21.14 -22.33 -13.67
CA LYS A 229 20.77 -22.14 -15.08
C LYS A 229 21.19 -23.31 -15.97
#